data_AF-A0AAN4VVY6-F1
#
_entry.id   AF-A0AAN4VVY6-F1
#
_cell.length_a   1.000
_cell.length_b   1.000
_cell.length_c   1.000
_cell.angle_alpha   90.00
_cell.angle_beta   90.00
_cell.angle_gamma   90.00
#
_symmetry.space_group_name_H-M   'P 1'
#
loop_
_entity.id
_entity.type
_entity.pdbx_description
1 polymer ?
#
loop_
_entity_poly.entity_id
_entity_poly.type
_entity_poly.pdbx_seq_one_letter_code
_entity_poly.pdbx_strand_id
1 'polypeptide(L)'
;MIQLPDVAWQAATLSDFSQEIDYECLAELINVYSAQQFFLDEQAKMTNHIIAEDLPKLRRTMTIAQDIRQQLIAQYEKSLEKIKACQ
;
A
#
# COMPACT_ATOMS: atom_id res chain seq x y z
N MET A 1 -14.63 -7.50 3.39
CA MET A 1 -13.22 -7.26 3.76
C MET A 1 -12.99 -5.78 3.56
N ILE A 2 -12.61 -5.05 4.61
CA ILE A 2 -12.40 -3.60 4.50
C ILE A 2 -11.04 -3.38 3.82
N GLN A 3 -10.97 -2.54 2.78
CA GLN A 3 -9.70 -2.27 2.11
C GLN A 3 -8.92 -1.19 2.86
N LEU A 4 -7.59 -1.31 2.93
CA LEU A 4 -6.73 -0.36 3.62
C LEU A 4 -6.93 1.11 3.17
N PRO A 5 -7.13 1.41 1.86
CA PRO A 5 -7.45 2.76 1.40
C PRO A 5 -8.74 3.34 2.02
N ASP A 6 -9.78 2.51 2.17
CA ASP A 6 -11.06 2.93 2.73
C ASP A 6 -10.92 3.29 4.21
N VAL A 7 -10.09 2.53 4.96
CA VAL A 7 -9.79 2.83 6.37
C VAL A 7 -9.05 4.15 6.50
N ALA A 8 -8.06 4.40 5.64
CA ALA A 8 -7.27 5.62 5.64
C ALA A 8 -8.15 6.86 5.37
N TRP A 9 -9.03 6.76 4.37
CA TRP A 9 -9.99 7.82 4.06
C TRP A 9 -10.98 8.04 5.21
N GLN A 10 -11.54 6.98 5.79
CA GLN A 10 -12.48 7.10 6.90
C GLN A 10 -11.82 7.71 8.15
N ALA A 11 -10.62 7.28 8.50
CA ALA A 11 -9.86 7.84 9.62
C ALA A 11 -9.58 9.34 9.44
N ALA A 12 -9.24 9.76 8.22
CA ALA A 12 -9.05 11.15 7.85
C ALA A 12 -10.32 11.99 7.96
N THR A 13 -11.48 11.44 7.56
CA THR A 13 -12.76 12.15 7.63
C THR A 13 -13.39 12.19 9.02
N LEU A 14 -13.07 11.22 9.89
CA LEU A 14 -13.60 11.10 11.25
C LEU A 14 -12.81 11.90 12.29
N SER A 15 -11.58 12.27 11.97
CA SER A 15 -10.77 13.15 12.78
C SER A 15 -10.91 14.58 12.23
N ASP A 16 -10.89 15.60 13.11
CA ASP A 16 -10.86 17.03 12.69
C ASP A 16 -9.64 17.38 11.79
N PHE A 17 -8.82 16.39 11.43
CA PHE A 17 -7.70 16.40 10.49
C PHE A 17 -8.00 16.98 9.10
N SER A 18 -9.27 16.96 8.66
CA SER A 18 -9.63 17.50 7.34
C SER A 18 -9.50 19.03 7.22
N GLN A 19 -9.35 19.75 8.34
CA GLN A 19 -9.12 21.20 8.32
C GLN A 19 -7.63 21.61 8.35
N GLU A 20 -6.71 20.71 8.72
CA GLU A 20 -5.27 21.01 8.87
C GLU A 20 -4.35 20.20 7.95
N ILE A 21 -4.77 19.04 7.44
CA ILE A 21 -3.98 18.29 6.45
C ILE A 21 -4.42 18.66 5.04
N ASP A 22 -3.50 19.27 4.29
CA ASP A 22 -3.66 19.55 2.87
C ASP A 22 -4.10 18.28 2.13
N TYR A 23 -5.08 18.41 1.23
CA TYR A 23 -5.68 17.29 0.49
C TYR A 23 -4.63 16.46 -0.24
N GLU A 24 -3.51 17.08 -0.64
CA GLU A 24 -2.34 16.41 -1.20
C GLU A 24 -1.68 15.41 -0.23
N CYS A 25 -1.55 15.74 1.05
CA CYS A 25 -0.98 14.83 2.05
C CYS A 25 -1.89 13.64 2.34
N LEU A 26 -3.20 13.86 2.29
CA LEU A 26 -4.16 12.77 2.41
C LEU A 26 -4.09 11.80 1.22
N ALA A 27 -3.93 12.34 0.02
CA ALA A 27 -3.78 11.56 -1.21
C ALA A 27 -2.52 10.68 -1.19
N GLU A 28 -1.39 11.18 -0.65
CA GLU A 28 -0.16 10.38 -0.51
C GLU A 28 -0.36 9.20 0.46
N LEU A 29 -1.07 9.40 1.56
CA LEU A 29 -1.44 8.33 2.49
C LEU A 29 -2.28 7.25 1.80
N ILE A 30 -3.29 7.65 1.02
CA ILE A 30 -4.13 6.71 0.25
C ILE A 30 -3.31 5.94 -0.78
N ASN A 31 -2.37 6.60 -1.46
CA ASN A 31 -1.52 5.97 -2.47
C ASN A 31 -0.64 4.88 -1.86
N VAL A 32 -0.02 5.15 -0.70
CA VAL A 32 0.77 4.17 0.05
C VAL A 32 -0.09 2.95 0.42
N TYR A 33 -1.26 3.17 1.00
CA TYR A 33 -2.14 2.07 1.41
C TYR A 33 -2.67 1.25 0.23
N SER A 34 -2.91 1.89 -0.91
CA SER A 34 -3.33 1.21 -2.15
C SER A 34 -2.22 0.29 -2.67
N ALA A 35 -0.98 0.77 -2.69
CA ALA A 35 0.16 -0.05 -3.08
C ALA A 35 0.40 -1.21 -2.09
N GLN A 36 0.16 -0.99 -0.79
CA GLN A 36 0.27 -2.05 0.24
C GLN A 36 -0.75 -3.15 0.01
N GLN A 37 -1.99 -2.79 -0.35
CA GLN A 37 -3.03 -3.75 -0.68
C GLN A 37 -2.61 -4.62 -1.88
N PHE A 38 -2.04 -4.01 -2.92
CA PHE A 38 -1.57 -4.74 -4.10
C PHE A 38 -0.46 -5.77 -3.74
N PHE A 39 0.46 -5.40 -2.84
CA PHE A 39 1.48 -6.33 -2.36
C PHE A 39 0.88 -7.51 -1.58
N LEU A 40 -0.13 -7.27 -0.75
CA LEU A 40 -0.84 -8.33 -0.01
C LEU A 40 -1.56 -9.29 -0.97
N ASP A 41 -2.17 -8.76 -2.03
CA ASP A 41 -2.84 -9.57 -3.05
C ASP A 41 -1.84 -10.48 -3.81
N GLU A 42 -0.65 -9.97 -4.14
CA GLU A 42 0.42 -10.78 -4.74
C GLU A 42 0.96 -11.84 -3.77
N GLN A 43 1.08 -11.55 -2.48
CA GLN A 43 1.41 -12.57 -1.46
C GLN A 43 0.35 -13.68 -1.38
N ALA A 44 -0.93 -13.34 -1.48
CA ALA A 44 -2.01 -14.32 -1.52
C ALA A 44 -1.89 -15.23 -2.75
N LYS A 45 -1.56 -14.67 -3.92
CA LYS A 45 -1.28 -15.44 -5.14
C LYS A 45 -0.08 -16.37 -4.98
N MET A 46 1.00 -15.91 -4.34
CA MET A 46 2.17 -16.75 -4.05
C MET A 46 1.78 -17.97 -3.20
N THR A 47 0.99 -17.75 -2.15
CA THR A 47 0.48 -18.83 -1.29
C THR A 47 -0.30 -19.87 -2.10
N ASN A 48 -1.16 -19.41 -3.00
CA ASN A 48 -1.92 -20.29 -3.89
C ASN A 48 -1.02 -21.08 -4.86
N HIS A 49 0.04 -20.46 -5.40
CA HIS A 49 0.99 -21.17 -6.26
C HIS A 49 1.83 -22.21 -5.51
N ILE A 50 2.16 -21.97 -4.24
CA ILE A 50 2.82 -22.96 -3.37
C ILE A 50 1.89 -24.17 -3.15
N ILE A 51 0.63 -23.93 -2.80
CA ILE A 51 -0.37 -24.98 -2.58
C ILE A 51 -0.60 -25.80 -3.86
N ALA A 52 -0.58 -25.14 -5.03
CA ALA A 52 -0.78 -25.79 -6.32
C ALA A 52 0.48 -26.44 -6.93
N GLU A 53 1.62 -26.40 -6.22
CA GLU A 53 2.93 -26.90 -6.70
C GLU A 53 3.40 -26.28 -8.05
N ASP A 54 2.90 -25.09 -8.40
CA ASP A 54 3.19 -24.40 -9.66
C ASP A 54 4.42 -23.50 -9.52
N LEU A 55 5.59 -24.14 -9.46
CA LEU A 55 6.89 -23.49 -9.26
C LEU A 55 7.20 -22.38 -10.29
N PRO A 56 6.89 -22.52 -11.60
CA PRO A 56 7.10 -21.45 -12.57
C PRO A 56 6.27 -20.20 -12.27
N LYS A 57 4.98 -20.34 -11.93
CA LYS A 57 4.15 -19.19 -11.56
C LYS A 57 4.58 -18.60 -10.23
N LEU A 58 4.93 -19.44 -9.25
CA LEU A 58 5.45 -18.98 -7.97
C LEU A 58 6.67 -18.07 -8.15
N ARG A 59 7.64 -18.49 -8.96
CA ARG A 59 8.85 -17.68 -9.22
C ARG A 59 8.50 -16.31 -9.82
N ARG A 60 7.58 -16.26 -10.78
CA ARG A 60 7.13 -15.01 -11.40
C ARG A 60 6.45 -14.09 -10.38
N THR A 61 5.53 -14.63 -9.59
CA THR A 61 4.80 -13.87 -8.57
C THR A 61 5.73 -13.37 -7.45
N MET A 62 6.75 -14.15 -7.07
CA MET A 62 7.80 -13.72 -6.14
C MET A 62 8.59 -12.51 -6.64
N THR A 63 9.02 -12.51 -7.91
CA THR A 63 9.74 -11.37 -8.49
C THR A 63 8.86 -10.12 -8.49
N ILE A 64 7.60 -10.24 -8.94
CA ILE A 64 6.64 -9.14 -8.94
C ILE A 64 6.44 -8.59 -7.52
N ALA A 65 6.22 -9.47 -6.53
CA ALA A 65 6.05 -9.07 -5.14
C ALA A 65 7.29 -8.35 -4.57
N GLN A 66 8.49 -8.81 -4.95
CA GLN A 66 9.74 -8.20 -4.51
C GLN A 66 9.94 -6.80 -5.11
N ASP A 67 9.62 -6.62 -6.39
CA ASP A 67 9.69 -5.31 -7.06
C ASP A 67 8.67 -4.33 -6.45
N ILE A 68 7.43 -4.78 -6.20
CA ILE A 68 6.39 -3.99 -5.54
C ILE A 68 6.85 -3.59 -4.14
N ARG A 69 7.46 -4.50 -3.38
CA ARG A 69 7.96 -4.21 -2.03
C ARG A 69 9.01 -3.10 -2.05
N GLN A 70 9.93 -3.11 -3.01
CA GLN A 70 10.93 -2.05 -3.12
C GLN A 70 10.30 -0.70 -3.48
N GLN A 71 9.35 -0.69 -4.42
CA GLN A 71 8.61 0.51 -4.79
C GLN A 71 7.81 1.07 -3.61
N LEU A 72 7.21 0.19 -2.81
CA LEU A 72 6.48 0.54 -1.59
C LEU A 72 7.36 1.20 -0.54
N ILE A 73 8.55 0.67 -0.29
CA ILE A 73 9.51 1.26 0.67
C ILE A 73 9.88 2.68 0.21
N ALA A 74 10.24 2.84 -1.07
CA ALA A 74 10.60 4.15 -1.62
C ALA A 74 9.43 5.15 -1.59
N GLN A 75 8.20 4.71 -1.94
CA GLN A 75 7.01 5.55 -1.86
C GLN A 75 6.67 5.92 -0.41
N TYR A 76 6.83 5.00 0.53
CA TYR A 76 6.58 5.24 1.95
C TYR A 76 7.55 6.28 2.52
N GLU A 77 8.85 6.14 2.23
CA GLU A 77 9.87 7.12 2.63
C GLU A 77 9.56 8.52 2.09
N LYS A 78 9.24 8.61 0.79
CA LYS A 78 8.85 9.88 0.16
C LYS A 78 7.56 10.47 0.75
N SER A 79 6.57 9.63 1.03
CA SER A 79 5.29 10.06 1.59
C SER A 79 5.46 10.54 3.02
N LEU A 80 6.34 9.91 3.81
CA LEU A 80 6.70 10.38 5.15
C LEU A 80 7.34 11.77 5.13
N GLU A 81 8.22 12.05 4.16
CA GLU A 81 8.80 13.39 4.00
C GLU A 81 7.73 14.44 3.68
N LYS A 82 6.82 14.13 2.76
CA LYS A 82 5.70 15.03 2.41
C LYS A 82 4.75 15.27 3.57
N ILE A 83 4.35 14.22 4.29
CA ILE A 83 3.46 14.34 5.46
C ILE A 83 4.12 15.17 6.56
N LYS A 84 5.43 15.00 6.80
CA LYS A 84 6.17 15.84 7.77
C LYS A 84 6.19 17.33 7.38
N ALA A 85 6.07 17.64 6.09
CA ALA A 85 6.02 18.99 5.57
C ALA A 85 4.60 19.59 5.55
N CYS A 86 3.56 18.77 5.73
CA CYS A 86 2.21 19.23 6.04
C CYS A 86 2.13 19.60 7.53
N GLN A 87 2.62 20.80 7.83
CA GLN A 87 2.43 21.52 9.09
C GLN A 87 1.73 22.85 8.83
#